data_AF-A0A6I6EQ16-F1
#
_entry.id   AF-A0A6I6EQ16-F1
#
_cell.length_a   1.000
_cell.length_b   1.000
_cell.length_c   1.000
_cell.angle_alpha   90.00
_cell.angle_beta   90.00
_cell.angle_gamma   90.00
#
_symmetry.space_group_name_H-M   'P 1'
#
loop_
_entity.id
_entity.type
_entity.pdbx_description
1 polymer ?
#
loop_
_entity_poly.entity_id
_entity_poly.type
_entity_poly.pdbx_seq_one_letter_code
_entity_poly.pdbx_strand_id
1 'polypeptide(L)'
;MALLYYNDSKDEEAIKTLQECIALRNDVIKYHRTLGTIYLTSGKHEEGIKEIRAAFKLDENDILTLNNAGCYYAIYTNDLHRGYYNLQEAIAGISEDTDEYTKKVIKENYNKMKLIIDKIEKGKANESIKVPDFRLLY
;
A
#
# COMPACT_ATOMS: atom_id res chain seq x y z
N MET A 1 -3.79 -26.72 2.33
CA MET A 1 -3.98 -26.59 0.87
C MET A 1 -5.34 -26.02 0.49
N ALA A 2 -6.47 -26.52 1.02
CA ALA A 2 -7.81 -26.03 0.64
C ALA A 2 -8.02 -24.51 0.84
N LEU A 3 -7.49 -23.91 1.92
CA LEU A 3 -7.62 -22.47 2.19
C LEU A 3 -6.84 -21.61 1.18
N LEU A 4 -5.68 -22.09 0.71
CA LEU A 4 -4.83 -21.41 -0.27
C LEU A 4 -5.51 -21.41 -1.64
N TYR A 5 -5.93 -22.60 -2.12
CA TYR A 5 -6.66 -22.73 -3.39
C TYR A 5 -7.97 -21.92 -3.42
N TYR A 6 -8.67 -21.86 -2.28
CA TYR A 6 -9.91 -21.09 -2.19
C TYR A 6 -9.66 -19.57 -2.22
N ASN A 7 -8.56 -19.09 -1.63
CA ASN A 7 -8.20 -17.69 -1.71
C ASN A 7 -7.75 -17.30 -3.12
N ASP A 8 -6.92 -18.14 -3.76
CA ASP A 8 -6.46 -17.91 -5.13
C ASP A 8 -7.64 -17.82 -6.11
N SER A 9 -8.62 -18.73 -5.99
CA SER A 9 -9.82 -18.71 -6.83
C SER A 9 -10.66 -17.45 -6.65
N LYS A 10 -10.74 -16.90 -5.43
CA LYS A 10 -11.46 -15.65 -5.16
C LYS A 10 -10.69 -14.44 -5.65
N ASP A 11 -9.38 -14.45 -5.48
CA ASP A 11 -8.51 -13.37 -5.95
C ASP A 11 -8.57 -13.29 -7.49
N GLU A 12 -8.59 -14.42 -8.20
CA GLU A 12 -8.77 -14.45 -9.66
C GLU A 12 -10.11 -13.88 -10.12
N GLU A 13 -11.22 -14.24 -9.47
CA GLU A 13 -12.54 -13.70 -9.78
C GLU A 13 -12.62 -12.20 -9.48
N ALA A 14 -12.06 -11.76 -8.36
CA ALA A 14 -11.99 -10.35 -7.98
C ALA A 14 -11.13 -9.54 -8.98
N ILE A 15 -9.97 -10.07 -9.39
CA ILE A 15 -9.11 -9.46 -10.40
C ILE A 15 -9.89 -9.27 -11.71
N LYS A 16 -10.56 -10.32 -12.19
CA LYS A 16 -11.34 -10.26 -13.44
C LYS A 16 -12.42 -9.19 -13.35
N THR A 17 -13.17 -9.18 -12.25
CA THR A 17 -14.25 -8.21 -12.01
C THR A 17 -13.69 -6.78 -11.98
N LEU A 18 -12.58 -6.54 -11.28
CA LEU A 18 -11.95 -5.23 -11.21
C LEU A 18 -11.42 -4.77 -12.57
N GLN A 19 -10.85 -5.67 -13.37
CA GLN A 19 -10.42 -5.36 -14.73
C GLN A 19 -11.60 -4.95 -15.63
N GLU A 20 -12.74 -5.64 -15.52
CA GLU A 20 -13.97 -5.26 -16.22
C GLU A 20 -14.48 -3.88 -15.75
N CYS A 21 -14.48 -3.63 -14.43
CA CYS A 21 -14.84 -2.32 -13.87
C CYS A 21 -13.92 -1.20 -14.38
N ILE A 22 -12.60 -1.43 -14.42
CA ILE A 22 -11.61 -0.47 -14.93
C ILE A 22 -11.79 -0.23 -16.43
N ALA A 23 -12.10 -1.27 -17.21
CA ALA A 23 -12.37 -1.15 -18.64
C ALA A 23 -13.60 -0.28 -18.92
N LEU A 24 -14.61 -0.33 -18.04
CA LEU A 24 -15.80 0.52 -18.11
C LEU A 24 -15.54 1.93 -17.56
N ARG A 25 -14.77 2.03 -16.46
CA ARG A 25 -14.49 3.26 -15.71
C ARG A 25 -13.10 3.22 -15.09
N ASN A 26 -12.14 3.81 -15.80
CA ASN A 26 -10.74 3.90 -15.35
C ASN A 26 -10.46 5.12 -14.45
N ASP A 27 -11.48 5.93 -14.15
CA ASP A 27 -11.40 7.15 -13.34
C ASP A 27 -11.68 6.89 -11.85
N VAL A 28 -11.97 5.65 -11.48
CA VAL A 28 -12.33 5.27 -10.11
C VAL A 28 -11.10 4.77 -9.36
N ILE A 29 -10.53 5.64 -8.51
CA ILE A 29 -9.33 5.38 -7.69
C ILE A 29 -9.40 4.03 -6.98
N LYS A 30 -10.56 3.73 -6.36
CA LYS A 30 -10.76 2.50 -5.58
C LYS A 30 -10.52 1.23 -6.41
N TYR A 31 -10.90 1.19 -7.69
CA TYR A 31 -10.71 -0.02 -8.50
C TYR A 31 -9.22 -0.32 -8.72
N HIS A 32 -8.46 0.70 -9.10
CA HIS A 32 -7.02 0.60 -9.25
C HIS A 32 -6.34 0.25 -7.93
N ARG A 33 -6.72 0.91 -6.82
CA ARG A 33 -6.14 0.62 -5.51
C ARG A 33 -6.43 -0.80 -5.04
N THR A 34 -7.69 -1.25 -5.10
CA THR A 34 -8.08 -2.61 -4.70
C THR A 34 -7.36 -3.65 -5.57
N LEU A 35 -7.31 -3.45 -6.90
CA LEU A 35 -6.60 -4.37 -7.81
C LEU A 35 -5.10 -4.42 -7.52
N GLY A 36 -4.49 -3.25 -7.29
CA GLY A 36 -3.09 -3.13 -6.89
C GLY A 36 -2.80 -3.89 -5.60
N THR A 37 -3.64 -3.72 -4.57
CA THR A 37 -3.50 -4.42 -3.29
C THR A 37 -3.57 -5.93 -3.47
N ILE A 38 -4.55 -6.45 -4.22
CA ILE A 38 -4.68 -7.89 -4.49
C ILE A 38 -3.41 -8.42 -5.16
N TYR A 39 -2.94 -7.75 -6.23
CA TYR A 39 -1.71 -8.15 -6.90
C TYR A 39 -0.48 -8.17 -5.97
N LEU A 40 -0.33 -7.15 -5.12
CA LEU A 40 0.78 -7.11 -4.15
C LEU A 40 0.70 -8.26 -3.15
N THR A 41 -0.49 -8.57 -2.63
CA THR A 41 -0.68 -9.69 -1.68
C THR A 41 -0.50 -11.06 -2.34
N SER A 42 -0.78 -11.19 -3.63
CA SER A 42 -0.57 -12.43 -4.41
C SER A 42 0.85 -12.54 -5.01
N GLY A 43 1.79 -11.66 -4.64
CA GLY A 43 3.18 -11.71 -5.13
C GLY A 43 3.42 -11.13 -6.53
N LYS A 44 2.39 -10.57 -7.17
CA LYS A 44 2.44 -9.94 -8.49
C LYS A 44 2.85 -8.47 -8.37
N HIS A 45 4.09 -8.24 -7.97
CA HIS A 45 4.55 -6.92 -7.53
C HIS A 45 4.56 -5.85 -8.62
N GLU A 46 4.90 -6.22 -9.86
CA GLU A 46 4.97 -5.30 -11.00
C GLU A 46 3.57 -4.83 -11.43
N GLU A 47 2.60 -5.74 -11.47
CA GLU A 47 1.20 -5.43 -11.73
C GLU A 47 0.62 -4.59 -10.59
N GLY A 48 0.93 -4.96 -9.34
CA GLY A 48 0.48 -4.25 -8.16
C GLY A 48 0.89 -2.77 -8.16
N ILE A 49 2.17 -2.47 -8.38
CA ILE A 49 2.64 -1.08 -8.41
C ILE A 49 2.12 -0.31 -9.62
N LYS A 50 1.88 -0.97 -10.76
CA LYS A 50 1.27 -0.31 -11.92
C LYS A 50 -0.11 0.24 -11.57
N GLU A 51 -0.93 -0.55 -10.88
CA GLU A 51 -2.28 -0.14 -10.48
C GLU A 51 -2.25 0.90 -9.33
N ILE A 52 -1.35 0.75 -8.35
CA ILE A 52 -1.16 1.79 -7.32
C ILE A 52 -0.74 3.14 -7.94
N ARG A 53 0.13 3.12 -8.95
CA ARG A 53 0.50 4.34 -9.70
C ARG A 53 -0.67 4.90 -10.52
N ALA A 54 -1.54 4.06 -11.05
CA ALA A 54 -2.76 4.51 -11.73
C ALA A 54 -3.70 5.22 -10.75
N ALA A 55 -3.94 4.63 -9.57
CA ALA A 55 -4.71 5.26 -8.49
C ALA A 55 -4.11 6.61 -8.07
N PHE A 56 -2.78 6.68 -7.90
CA PHE A 56 -2.08 7.91 -7.52
C PHE A 56 -2.22 9.03 -8.56
N LYS A 57 -2.23 8.68 -9.86
CA LYS A 57 -2.44 9.67 -10.93
C LYS A 57 -3.85 10.27 -10.97
N LEU A 58 -4.83 9.56 -10.42
CA LEU A 58 -6.22 10.03 -10.36
C LEU A 58 -6.41 10.99 -9.18
N ASP A 59 -5.78 10.69 -8.03
CA ASP A 59 -5.73 11.59 -6.89
C ASP A 59 -4.41 11.38 -6.11
N GLU A 60 -3.58 12.41 -6.15
CA GLU A 60 -2.26 12.43 -5.50
C GLU A 60 -2.38 12.50 -3.98
N ASN A 61 -3.55 12.87 -3.46
CA ASN A 61 -3.84 13.07 -2.05
C ASN A 61 -4.69 11.95 -1.43
N ASP A 62 -5.06 10.90 -2.18
CA ASP A 62 -5.82 9.77 -1.64
C ASP A 62 -4.96 9.03 -0.60
N ILE A 63 -5.30 9.22 0.68
CA ILE A 63 -4.48 8.75 1.82
C ILE A 63 -4.32 7.22 1.85
N LEU A 64 -5.29 6.48 1.31
CA LEU A 64 -5.22 5.01 1.21
C LEU A 64 -4.22 4.59 0.12
N THR A 65 -4.22 5.26 -1.04
CA THR A 65 -3.25 5.05 -2.11
C THR A 65 -1.84 5.41 -1.66
N LEU A 66 -1.67 6.56 -1.01
CA LEU A 66 -0.40 6.98 -0.41
C LEU A 66 0.11 5.96 0.62
N ASN A 67 -0.76 5.46 1.49
CA ASN A 67 -0.41 4.40 2.44
C ASN A 67 0.12 3.15 1.71
N ASN A 68 -0.59 2.69 0.68
CA ASN A 68 -0.21 1.48 -0.06
C ASN A 68 1.09 1.66 -0.84
N ALA A 69 1.28 2.82 -1.47
CA ALA A 69 2.54 3.18 -2.13
C ALA A 69 3.70 3.17 -1.14
N GLY A 70 3.51 3.77 0.04
CA GLY A 70 4.50 3.78 1.10
C GLY A 70 4.91 2.38 1.56
N CYS A 71 3.93 1.51 1.77
CA CYS A 71 4.16 0.09 2.11
C CYS A 71 4.90 -0.63 0.97
N TYR A 72 4.52 -0.39 -0.29
CA TYR A 72 5.17 -1.00 -1.44
C TYR A 72 6.66 -0.63 -1.51
N TYR A 73 6.98 0.66 -1.44
CA TYR A 73 8.35 1.14 -1.55
C TYR A 73 9.22 0.60 -0.41
N ALA A 74 8.68 0.56 0.81
CA ALA A 74 9.36 0.02 1.97
C ALA A 74 9.65 -1.49 1.87
N ILE A 75 8.67 -2.29 1.41
CA ILE A 75 8.78 -3.76 1.45
C ILE A 75 9.48 -4.32 0.20
N TYR A 76 9.08 -3.88 -0.99
CA TYR A 76 9.45 -4.58 -2.23
C TYR A 76 10.62 -3.96 -2.96
N THR A 77 10.81 -2.64 -2.82
CA THR A 77 11.94 -1.93 -3.45
C THR A 77 13.05 -1.58 -2.47
N ASN A 78 12.80 -1.73 -1.16
CA ASN A 78 13.67 -1.27 -0.07
C ASN A 78 14.01 0.24 -0.18
N ASP A 79 13.16 1.02 -0.85
CA ASP A 79 13.29 2.47 -0.97
C ASP A 79 12.60 3.12 0.23
N LEU A 80 13.30 3.05 1.37
CA LEU A 80 12.80 3.46 2.67
C LEU A 80 12.46 4.96 2.72
N HIS A 81 13.22 5.80 2.01
CA HIS A 81 12.93 7.24 1.96
C HIS A 81 11.64 7.53 1.19
N ARG A 82 11.42 6.91 0.02
CA ARG A 82 10.14 7.05 -0.68
C ARG A 82 8.98 6.44 0.11
N GLY A 83 9.22 5.30 0.76
CA GLY A 83 8.24 4.66 1.64
C GLY A 83 7.77 5.59 2.76
N TYR A 84 8.73 6.20 3.46
CA TYR A 84 8.47 7.16 4.53
C TYR A 84 7.77 8.42 4.05
N TYR A 85 8.20 8.99 2.91
CA TYR A 85 7.56 10.16 2.33
C TYR A 85 6.07 9.92 2.06
N ASN A 86 5.73 8.82 1.36
CA ASN A 86 4.33 8.51 1.06
C ASN A 86 3.48 8.28 2.33
N LEU A 87 4.05 7.61 3.35
CA LEU A 87 3.35 7.41 4.62
C LEU A 87 3.18 8.71 5.43
N GLN A 88 4.12 9.66 5.29
CA GLN A 88 4.02 10.99 5.88
C GLN A 88 2.89 11.80 5.23
N GLU A 89 2.78 11.76 3.91
CA GLU A 89 1.67 12.44 3.22
C GLU A 89 0.31 11.78 3.55
N ALA A 90 0.28 10.44 3.63
CA ALA A 90 -0.93 9.70 4.03
C ALA A 90 -1.41 10.10 5.45
N ILE A 91 -0.50 10.20 6.43
CA ILE A 91 -0.90 10.59 7.79
C ILE A 91 -1.28 12.08 7.88
N ALA A 92 -0.64 12.94 7.09
CA ALA A 92 -0.96 14.37 7.03
C ALA A 92 -2.35 14.64 6.43
N GLY A 93 -2.79 13.81 5.48
CA GLY A 93 -4.12 13.90 4.88
C GLY A 93 -5.28 13.35 5.73
N ILE A 94 -5.01 12.76 6.90
CA ILE A 94 -6.07 12.28 7.80
C ILE A 94 -6.93 13.46 8.26
N SER A 95 -8.24 13.35 8.06
CA SER A 95 -9.23 14.32 8.51
C SER A 95 -10.14 13.75 9.60
N GLU A 96 -11.02 14.61 10.15
CA GLU A 96 -12.08 14.17 11.07
C GLU A 96 -13.00 13.12 10.43
N ASP A 97 -13.27 13.24 9.13
CA ASP A 97 -14.13 12.34 8.35
C ASP A 97 -13.49 10.98 8.04
N THR A 98 -12.17 10.84 8.22
CA THR A 98 -11.50 9.55 7.99
C THR A 98 -11.99 8.53 9.04
N ASP A 99 -12.37 7.33 8.61
CA ASP A 99 -12.85 6.30 9.54
C ASP A 99 -11.75 5.83 10.51
N GLU A 100 -12.17 5.33 11.67
CA GLU A 100 -11.25 4.97 12.75
C GLU A 100 -10.30 3.82 12.38
N TYR A 101 -10.77 2.88 11.55
CA TYR A 101 -9.94 1.78 11.10
C TYR A 101 -8.82 2.26 10.17
N THR A 102 -9.16 3.09 9.18
CA THR A 102 -8.19 3.72 8.28
C THR A 102 -7.19 4.58 9.06
N LYS A 103 -7.68 5.44 9.97
CA LYS A 103 -6.83 6.24 10.87
C LYS A 103 -5.81 5.37 11.60
N LYS A 104 -6.28 4.28 12.21
CA LYS A 104 -5.43 3.34 12.95
C LYS A 104 -4.36 2.71 12.06
N VAL A 105 -4.74 2.19 10.88
CA VAL A 105 -3.80 1.52 9.97
C VAL A 105 -2.72 2.47 9.46
N ILE A 106 -3.11 3.67 9.00
CA ILE A 106 -2.15 4.66 8.50
C ILE A 106 -1.17 5.09 9.60
N LYS A 107 -1.68 5.36 10.82
CA LYS A 107 -0.83 5.69 11.98
C LYS A 107 0.14 4.56 12.33
N GLU A 108 -0.33 3.31 12.34
CA GLU A 108 0.52 2.16 12.64
C GLU A 108 1.65 2.01 11.59
N ASN A 109 1.33 2.11 10.30
CA ASN A 109 2.30 2.02 9.22
C ASN A 109 3.31 3.18 9.28
N TYR A 110 2.83 4.42 9.41
CA TYR A 110 3.70 5.59 9.55
C TYR A 110 4.66 5.46 10.75
N ASN A 111 4.16 5.08 11.93
CA ASN A 111 4.99 4.94 13.13
C ASN A 111 6.07 3.86 12.97
N LYS A 112 5.73 2.72 12.35
CA LYS A 112 6.71 1.68 12.03
C LYS A 112 7.81 2.21 11.11
N MET A 113 7.43 2.94 10.06
CA MET A 113 8.38 3.49 9.10
C MET A 113 9.26 4.58 9.73
N LYS A 114 8.68 5.45 10.55
CA LYS A 114 9.40 6.49 11.29
C LYS A 114 10.48 5.89 12.19
N LEU A 115 10.17 4.83 12.92
CA LEU A 115 11.14 4.12 13.77
C LEU A 115 12.30 3.53 12.96
N ILE A 116 12.06 3.11 11.72
CA ILE A 116 13.11 2.61 10.82
C ILE A 116 14.01 3.77 10.40
N ILE A 117 13.44 4.88 9.90
CA ILE A 117 14.20 6.06 9.47
C ILE A 117 15.01 6.64 10.63
N ASP A 118 14.40 6.79 11.80
CA ASP A 118 15.08 7.28 13.02
C ASP A 118 16.30 6.41 13.38
N LYS A 119 16.20 5.09 13.23
CA LYS A 119 17.31 4.17 13.47
C LYS A 119 18.40 4.29 12.41
N ILE A 120 18.04 4.52 11.15
CA ILE A 120 19.03 4.72 10.06
C ILE A 120 19.80 6.01 10.29
N GLU A 121 19.11 7.09 10.66
CA GLU A 121 19.72 8.41 10.84
C GLU A 121 20.58 8.50 12.11
N LYS A 122 20.18 7.81 13.19
CA LYS A 122 20.86 7.88 14.49
C LYS A 122 21.77 6.68 14.77
N GLY A 123 21.66 5.62 13.98
CA GLY A 123 22.33 4.34 14.18
C GLY A 123 23.80 4.38 13.79
N LYS A 124 24.54 3.38 14.26
CA LYS A 124 25.93 3.16 13.83
C LYS A 124 25.94 2.45 12.48
N ALA A 125 26.96 2.72 11.67
CA ALA A 125 27.19 1.96 10.44
C ALA A 125 27.24 0.45 10.77
N ASN A 126 26.48 -0.34 10.01
CA ASN A 126 26.34 -1.82 10.09
C ASN A 126 25.32 -2.39 11.09
N GLU A 127 24.40 -1.58 11.64
CA GLU A 127 23.23 -2.13 12.33
C GLU A 127 22.20 -2.70 11.34
N SER A 128 21.83 -3.98 11.52
CA SER A 128 20.77 -4.61 10.73
C SER A 128 19.40 -4.16 11.23
N ILE A 129 18.56 -3.64 10.33
CA ILE A 129 17.21 -3.19 10.65
C ILE A 129 16.22 -4.14 10.00
N LYS A 130 15.42 -4.81 10.84
CA LYS A 130 14.30 -5.62 10.37
C LYS A 130 13.15 -4.72 9.95
N VAL A 131 12.72 -4.83 8.69
CA VAL A 131 11.50 -4.20 8.19
C VAL A 131 10.29 -4.98 8.75
N PRO A 132 9.36 -4.32 9.47
CA PRO A 132 8.17 -4.96 10.01
C PRO A 132 7.09 -5.13 8.92
N ASP A 133 6.09 -5.96 9.20
CA ASP A 133 4.94 -6.10 8.31
C ASP A 133 4.11 -4.81 8.28
N PHE A 134 3.84 -4.32 7.08
CA PHE A 134 2.91 -3.21 6.85
C PHE A 134 1.55 -3.73 6.37
N ARG A 135 0.49 -2.94 6.58
CA ARG A 135 -0.86 -3.29 6.15
C ARG A 135 -1.31 -2.45 4.96
N LEU A 136 -1.75 -3.11 3.90
CA LEU A 136 -2.36 -2.47 2.75
C LEU A 136 -3.86 -2.25 2.99
N LEU A 137 -4.41 -1.22 2.36
CA LEU A 137 -5.83 -0.83 2.40
C LEU A 137 -6.48 -1.10 1.04
N TYR A 138 -7.75 -1.49 1.02
CA TYR A 138 -8.47 -1.82 -0.21
C TYR A 138 -9.29 -0.64 -0.74
#